data_AF-A0A1G1MNX6-F1
#
_entry.id   AF-A0A1G1MNX6-F1
#
_cell.length_a   1.000
_cell.length_b   1.000
_cell.length_c   1.000
_cell.angle_alpha   90.00
_cell.angle_beta   90.00
_cell.angle_gamma   90.00
#
_symmetry.space_group_name_H-M   'P 1'
#
loop_
_entity.id
_entity.type
_entity.pdbx_description
1 polymer ?
#
loop_
_entity_poly.entity_id
_entity_poly.type
_entity_poly.pdbx_seq_one_letter_code
_entity_poly.pdbx_strand_id
1 'polypeptide(L)'
;METLVAVVLIALILTGLVNLFVVGKRYVILSRSRTMGIELGKTFLDPLQNQFVRQENWTAANNCLTNSPNGCPGAQVVGSVTFTPTWNNTGVDGTDLRRATVTINWTAD
;
A
#
# COMPACT_ATOMS: atom_id res chain seq x y z
N MET A 1 -44.99 34.05 -7.48
CA MET A 1 -43.55 34.23 -7.80
C MET A 1 -42.67 33.41 -6.86
N GLU A 2 -43.17 33.08 -5.68
CA GLU A 2 -42.52 32.32 -4.62
C GLU A 2 -42.15 30.89 -5.02
N THR A 3 -42.99 30.24 -5.83
CA THR A 3 -42.74 28.87 -6.31
C THR A 3 -41.50 28.80 -7.22
N LEU A 4 -41.27 29.82 -8.04
CA LEU A 4 -40.11 29.87 -8.93
C LEU A 4 -38.82 30.08 -8.14
N VAL A 5 -38.86 30.96 -7.12
CA VAL A 5 -37.73 31.18 -6.21
C VAL A 5 -37.40 29.92 -5.42
N ALA A 6 -38.41 29.20 -4.92
CA ALA A 6 -38.22 27.94 -4.19
C ALA A 6 -37.55 26.86 -5.06
N VAL A 7 -37.97 26.72 -6.33
CA VAL A 7 -37.38 25.75 -7.27
C VAL A 7 -35.91 26.07 -7.56
N VAL A 8 -35.57 27.34 -7.73
CA VAL A 8 -34.17 27.76 -7.96
C VAL A 8 -33.29 27.45 -6.75
N LEU A 9 -33.79 27.70 -5.53
CA LEU A 9 -33.06 27.38 -4.30
C LEU A 9 -32.83 25.88 -4.14
N ILE A 10 -33.85 25.06 -4.42
CA ILE A 10 -33.74 23.60 -4.33
C ILE A 10 -32.73 23.08 -5.38
N ALA A 11 -32.77 23.59 -6.62
CA ALA A 11 -31.81 23.21 -7.65
C ALA A 11 -30.36 23.53 -7.25
N LEU A 12 -30.13 24.70 -6.62
CA LEU A 12 -28.81 25.08 -6.14
C LEU A 12 -28.30 24.13 -5.04
N ILE A 13 -29.17 23.79 -4.07
CA ILE A 13 -28.83 22.88 -2.97
C ILE A 13 -28.50 21.49 -3.49
N LEU A 14 -29.34 20.95 -4.39
CA LEU A 14 -29.11 19.62 -4.97
C LEU A 14 -27.80 19.57 -5.75
N THR A 15 -27.50 20.61 -6.54
CA THR A 15 -26.23 20.69 -7.28
C THR A 15 -25.04 20.74 -6.32
N GLY A 16 -25.14 21.51 -5.23
CA GLY A 16 -24.13 21.55 -4.18
C GLY A 16 -23.88 20.19 -3.52
N LEU A 17 -24.95 19.46 -3.18
CA LEU A 17 -24.88 18.14 -2.57
C LEU A 17 -24.22 17.10 -3.49
N VAL A 18 -24.54 17.11 -4.78
CA VAL A 18 -23.93 16.20 -5.77
C VAL A 18 -22.42 16.43 -5.84
N ASN A 19 -21.98 17.68 -5.89
CA ASN A 19 -20.55 18.01 -5.91
C ASN A 19 -19.84 17.53 -4.63
N LEU A 20 -20.47 17.72 -3.48
CA LEU A 20 -19.94 17.27 -2.20
C LEU A 20 -19.82 15.74 -2.14
N PHE A 21 -20.79 15.03 -2.71
CA PHE A 21 -20.76 13.57 -2.81
C PHE A 21 -19.61 13.07 -3.71
N VAL A 22 -19.37 13.73 -4.84
CA VAL A 22 -18.26 13.39 -5.74
C VAL A 22 -16.91 13.58 -5.06
N VAL A 23 -16.73 14.71 -4.36
CA VAL A 23 -15.50 14.99 -3.61
C VAL A 23 -15.33 14.00 -2.45
N GLY A 24 -16.41 13.72 -1.71
CA GLY A 24 -16.41 12.74 -0.62
C GLY A 24 -16.00 11.34 -1.09
N LYS A 25 -16.52 10.88 -2.24
CA LYS A 25 -16.12 9.60 -2.83
C LYS A 25 -14.62 9.54 -3.11
N ARG A 26 -14.06 10.58 -3.74
CA ARG A 26 -12.62 10.65 -4.05
C ARG A 26 -11.77 10.65 -2.78
N TYR A 27 -12.20 11.38 -1.75
CA TYR A 27 -11.52 11.43 -0.46
C TYR A 27 -11.49 10.05 0.22
N VAL A 28 -12.62 9.34 0.23
CA VAL A 28 -12.71 7.99 0.82
C VAL A 28 -11.78 7.00 0.10
N ILE A 29 -11.74 7.03 -1.23
CA ILE A 29 -10.86 6.15 -2.01
C ILE A 29 -9.38 6.42 -1.67
N LEU A 30 -8.97 7.68 -1.64
CA LEU A 30 -7.60 8.06 -1.30
C LEU A 30 -7.22 7.69 0.14
N SER A 31 -8.16 7.84 1.07
CA SER A 31 -7.94 7.45 2.46
C SER A 31 -7.71 5.94 2.57
N ARG A 32 -8.56 5.13 1.92
CA ARG A 32 -8.41 3.67 1.90
C ARG A 32 -7.09 3.24 1.25
N SER A 33 -6.69 3.87 0.14
CA SER A 33 -5.44 3.50 -0.53
C SER A 33 -4.21 3.81 0.33
N ARG A 34 -4.23 4.91 1.10
CA ARG A 34 -3.15 5.25 2.04
C ARG A 34 -3.06 4.24 3.19
N THR A 35 -4.18 3.91 3.83
CA THR A 35 -4.20 2.91 4.91
C THR A 35 -3.74 1.55 4.40
N MET A 36 -4.23 1.10 3.24
CA MET A 36 -3.78 -0.15 2.63
C MET A 36 -2.28 -0.17 2.35
N GLY A 37 -1.71 0.92 1.82
CA GLY A 37 -0.27 1.00 1.58
C GLY A 37 0.57 0.89 2.84
N ILE A 38 0.10 1.48 3.96
CA ILE A 38 0.78 1.37 5.26
C ILE A 38 0.70 -0.05 5.80
N GLU A 39 -0.50 -0.67 5.79
CA GLU A 39 -0.68 -2.04 6.29
C GLU A 39 0.15 -3.04 5.48
N LEU A 40 0.12 -2.96 4.14
CA LEU A 40 0.96 -3.80 3.28
C LEU A 40 2.45 -3.58 3.57
N GLY A 41 2.88 -2.32 3.69
CA GLY A 41 4.25 -1.99 4.05
C GLY A 41 4.67 -2.63 5.38
N LYS A 42 3.81 -2.58 6.39
CA LYS A 42 4.06 -3.23 7.69
C LYS A 42 4.11 -4.75 7.55
N THR A 43 3.17 -5.38 6.85
CA THR A 43 3.14 -6.84 6.65
C THR A 43 4.41 -7.35 5.98
N PHE A 44 4.99 -6.60 5.05
CA PHE A 44 6.23 -6.99 4.37
C PHE A 44 7.51 -6.62 5.14
N LEU A 45 7.54 -5.48 5.84
CA LEU A 45 8.74 -4.99 6.54
C LEU A 45 8.93 -5.57 7.95
N ASP A 46 7.86 -5.80 8.69
CA ASP A 46 7.91 -6.33 10.06
C ASP A 46 8.68 -7.67 10.16
N PRO A 47 8.42 -8.69 9.32
CA PRO A 47 9.15 -9.94 9.38
C PRO A 47 10.62 -9.79 8.98
N LEU A 48 10.99 -8.82 8.12
CA LEU A 48 12.38 -8.59 7.77
C LEU A 48 13.22 -8.19 8.99
N GLN A 49 12.71 -7.28 9.82
CA GLN A 49 13.41 -6.80 11.01
C GLN A 49 13.48 -7.87 12.11
N ASN A 50 12.40 -8.63 12.29
CA ASN A 50 12.25 -9.49 13.46
C ASN A 50 12.82 -10.91 13.26
N GLN A 51 12.78 -11.45 12.04
CA GLN A 51 13.00 -12.89 11.82
C GLN A 51 14.04 -13.24 10.76
N PHE A 52 14.20 -12.45 9.70
CA PHE A 52 14.91 -12.93 8.49
C PHE A 52 16.19 -12.16 8.12
N VAL A 53 16.35 -10.90 8.53
CA VAL A 53 17.54 -10.09 8.24
C VAL A 53 18.37 -9.90 9.50
N ARG A 54 19.15 -10.93 9.84
CA ARG A 54 20.15 -10.91 10.92
C ARG A 54 21.56 -10.85 10.35
N GLN A 55 22.47 -10.19 11.07
CA GLN A 55 23.86 -10.01 10.60
C GLN A 55 24.57 -11.34 10.36
N GLU A 56 24.24 -12.39 11.11
CA GLU A 56 24.79 -13.72 10.91
C GLU A 56 24.26 -14.47 9.66
N ASN A 57 23.15 -14.05 9.05
CA ASN A 57 22.39 -14.87 8.08
C ASN A 57 22.27 -14.25 6.68
N TRP A 58 23.12 -13.26 6.34
CA TRP A 58 23.07 -12.56 5.05
C TRP A 58 23.31 -13.46 3.83
N THR A 59 24.11 -14.51 3.98
CA THR A 59 24.51 -15.44 2.90
C THR A 59 23.77 -16.77 2.93
N ALA A 60 22.94 -17.01 3.94
CA ALA A 60 22.23 -18.28 4.03
C ALA A 60 21.04 -18.34 3.08
N ALA A 61 20.77 -19.54 2.58
CA ALA A 61 19.57 -19.87 1.81
C ALA A 61 18.24 -19.66 2.58
N ASN A 62 18.31 -19.28 3.87
CA ASN A 62 17.16 -19.06 4.75
C ASN A 62 16.87 -17.57 5.03
N ASN A 63 17.33 -16.66 4.16
CA ASN A 63 16.96 -15.25 4.23
C ASN A 63 15.90 -14.91 3.16
N CYS A 64 14.88 -14.14 3.54
CA CYS A 64 13.85 -13.66 2.61
C CYS A 64 14.40 -12.82 1.46
N LEU A 65 15.59 -12.24 1.63
CA LEU A 65 16.24 -11.42 0.60
C LEU A 65 16.89 -12.23 -0.52
N THR A 66 17.21 -13.51 -0.30
CA THR A 66 18.02 -14.32 -1.23
C THR A 66 17.31 -15.56 -1.75
N ASN A 67 16.46 -16.21 -0.95
CA ASN A 67 15.83 -17.48 -1.35
C ASN A 67 14.38 -17.67 -0.88
N SER A 68 13.77 -16.65 -0.27
CA SER A 68 12.38 -16.65 0.20
C SER A 68 11.92 -17.98 0.85
N PRO A 69 12.60 -18.46 1.91
CA PRO A 69 12.22 -19.70 2.62
C PRO A 69 10.80 -19.62 3.24
N ASN A 70 10.32 -20.76 3.72
CA ASN A 70 9.07 -20.86 4.50
C ASN A 70 9.05 -19.83 5.65
N GLY A 71 8.04 -18.95 5.65
CA GLY A 71 7.86 -17.90 6.65
C GLY A 71 8.07 -16.47 6.12
N CYS A 72 8.64 -16.31 4.93
CA CYS A 72 8.67 -15.00 4.27
C CYS A 72 7.24 -14.59 3.87
N PRO A 73 6.88 -13.30 4.02
CA PRO A 73 5.57 -12.83 3.60
C PRO A 73 5.44 -12.99 2.08
N GLY A 74 4.61 -13.95 1.67
CA GLY A 74 4.27 -14.21 0.29
C GLY A 74 3.28 -13.19 -0.26
N ALA A 75 2.73 -13.47 -1.44
CA ALA A 75 1.73 -12.60 -2.06
C ALA A 75 0.53 -12.37 -1.13
N GLN A 76 0.11 -11.11 -1.01
CA GLN A 76 -1.04 -10.72 -0.22
C GLN A 76 -2.19 -10.36 -1.16
N VAL A 77 -3.40 -10.86 -0.87
CA VAL A 77 -4.58 -10.56 -1.67
C VAL A 77 -5.48 -9.62 -0.87
N VAL A 78 -5.76 -8.44 -1.44
CA VAL A 78 -6.68 -7.47 -0.84
C VAL A 78 -7.75 -7.12 -1.86
N GLY A 79 -8.97 -7.62 -1.64
CA GLY A 79 -10.03 -7.55 -2.64
C GLY A 79 -9.70 -8.46 -3.84
N SER A 80 -9.68 -7.90 -5.04
CA SER A 80 -9.30 -8.57 -6.29
C SER A 80 -7.83 -8.37 -6.69
N VAL A 81 -7.10 -7.49 -5.99
CA VAL A 81 -5.72 -7.16 -6.32
C VAL A 81 -4.76 -8.06 -5.55
N THR A 82 -3.83 -8.68 -6.28
CA THR A 82 -2.73 -9.47 -5.70
C THR A 82 -1.46 -8.64 -5.65
N PHE A 83 -0.88 -8.52 -4.46
CA PHE A 83 0.36 -7.81 -4.20
C PHE A 83 1.49 -8.81 -4.02
N THR A 84 2.43 -8.84 -4.96
CA THR A 84 3.56 -9.78 -4.98
C THR A 84 4.86 -9.06 -4.62
N PRO A 85 5.51 -9.40 -3.49
CA PRO A 85 6.77 -8.78 -3.12
C PRO A 85 7.94 -9.38 -3.92
N THR A 86 8.91 -8.54 -4.21
CA THR A 86 10.20 -8.90 -4.82
C THR A 86 11.29 -8.32 -3.94
N TRP A 87 12.25 -9.13 -3.55
CA TRP A 87 13.29 -8.74 -2.60
C TRP A 87 14.61 -8.54 -3.32
N ASN A 88 15.34 -7.50 -2.95
CA ASN A 88 16.69 -7.23 -3.45
C ASN A 88 17.61 -6.82 -2.29
N ASN A 89 18.88 -7.17 -2.41
CA ASN A 89 19.92 -6.81 -1.47
C ASN A 89 21.13 -6.27 -2.24
N THR A 90 21.55 -5.04 -1.91
CA THR A 90 22.74 -4.41 -2.50
C THR A 90 23.73 -4.01 -1.41
N GLY A 91 25.03 -4.11 -1.70
CA GLY A 91 26.08 -3.59 -0.82
C GLY A 91 26.03 -2.08 -0.73
N VAL A 92 26.42 -1.52 0.42
CA VAL A 92 26.64 -0.08 0.57
C VAL A 92 28.14 0.18 0.55
N ASP A 93 28.61 0.92 -0.46
CA ASP A 93 30.04 1.14 -0.69
C ASP A 93 30.76 1.69 0.54
N GLY A 94 31.95 1.12 0.82
CA GLY A 94 32.79 1.53 1.94
C GLY A 94 32.28 1.11 3.32
N THR A 95 31.25 0.26 3.40
CA THR A 95 30.70 -0.24 4.67
C THR A 95 30.38 -1.74 4.58
N ASP A 96 30.27 -2.40 5.73
CA ASP A 96 29.71 -3.76 5.84
C ASP A 96 28.18 -3.77 5.84
N LEU A 97 27.55 -2.62 5.59
CA LEU A 97 26.09 -2.50 5.55
C LEU A 97 25.53 -2.99 4.21
N ARG A 98 24.29 -3.44 4.28
CA ARG A 98 23.52 -3.97 3.17
C ARG A 98 22.20 -3.23 3.07
N ARG A 99 21.82 -2.83 1.87
CA ARG A 99 20.54 -2.19 1.58
C ARG A 99 19.56 -3.26 1.11
N ALA A 100 18.59 -3.56 1.98
CA ALA A 100 17.43 -4.36 1.62
C ALA A 100 16.38 -3.48 0.94
N THR A 101 15.88 -3.91 -0.21
CA THR A 101 14.80 -3.25 -0.94
C THR A 101 13.69 -4.26 -1.18
N VAL A 102 12.45 -3.87 -0.85
CA VAL A 102 11.25 -4.63 -1.21
C VAL A 102 10.50 -3.85 -2.28
N THR A 103 10.23 -4.50 -3.40
CA THR A 103 9.39 -3.98 -4.47
C THR A 103 8.10 -4.77 -4.50
N ILE A 104 7.00 -4.11 -4.17
CA ILE A 104 5.67 -4.71 -4.22
C ILE A 104 5.12 -4.47 -5.62
N ASN A 105 4.90 -5.54 -6.38
CA ASN A 105 4.24 -5.47 -7.68
C ASN A 105 2.76 -5.78 -7.51
N TRP A 106 1.91 -5.09 -8.27
CA TRP A 106 0.49 -5.36 -8.34
C TRP A 106 -0.02 -5.02 -9.73
N THR A 107 -1.04 -5.74 -10.19
CA THR A 107 -1.84 -5.34 -11.35
C THR A 107 -3.07 -4.62 -10.85
N ALA A 108 -3.28 -3.39 -11.34
CA ALA A 108 -4.56 -2.74 -11.18
C ALA A 108 -5.56 -3.42 -12.13
N ASP A 109 -6.73 -3.79 -11.61
CA ASP A 109 -7.89 -4.12 -12.43
C ASP A 109 -8.34 -2.90 -13.26
#